data_AF-A0A9W4LLQ9-F1
#
_entry.id   AF-A0A9W4LLQ9-F1
#
_cell.length_a   1.000
_cell.length_b   1.000
_cell.length_c   1.000
_cell.angle_alpha   90.00
_cell.angle_beta   90.00
_cell.angle_gamma   90.00
#
_symmetry.space_group_name_H-M   'P 1'
#
loop_
_entity.id
_entity.type
_entity.pdbx_description
1 polymer ?
#
loop_
_entity_poly.entity_id
_entity_poly.type
_entity_poly.pdbx_seq_one_letter_code
_entity_poly.pdbx_strand_id
1 'polypeptide(L)'
;MIAPASTGTEQPARVGLVEIFMTFLVIGATSFGGGVVAYLRNSLVLQKGWLDEERFLSALEIAQTLPGLNATNMSVIVGDRLRGPVGAFIAFLGMTLPGATLVMVLGVLYAAHSHNPAVNAALVGVGAASVGMLSAVTLQIGRKQFGSLIDVTIIIATIALVSYFRLSLLVVLFTVGPVAVFLYRPKASTSSTAAPPLHQAEPQSSSTAAREASRATGHE
;
A
#
# COMPACT_ATOMS: atom_id res chain seq x y z
N MET A 1 27.07 48.72 22.69
CA MET A 1 27.72 47.41 22.85
C MET A 1 26.65 46.35 22.61
N ILE A 2 26.50 45.92 21.36
CA ILE A 2 25.45 44.97 20.93
C ILE A 2 26.03 43.57 21.05
N ALA A 3 25.38 42.71 21.85
CA ALA A 3 25.77 41.32 22.01
C ALA A 3 25.62 40.56 20.67
N PRO A 4 26.57 39.70 20.28
CA PRO A 4 26.40 38.88 19.09
C PRO A 4 25.31 37.83 19.35
N ALA A 5 24.30 37.81 18.49
CA ALA A 5 23.33 36.73 18.42
C ALA A 5 24.07 35.42 18.12
N SER A 6 24.05 34.48 19.07
CA SER A 6 24.48 33.11 18.85
C SER A 6 23.56 32.47 17.82
N THR A 7 23.98 32.43 16.56
CA THR A 7 23.34 31.61 15.53
C THR A 7 23.66 30.15 15.83
N GLY A 8 22.89 29.56 16.74
CA GLY A 8 22.81 28.12 16.89
C GLY A 8 22.19 27.56 15.62
N THR A 9 23.00 27.19 14.64
CA THR A 9 22.61 26.22 13.63
C THR A 9 22.45 24.89 14.35
N GLU A 10 21.26 24.62 14.91
CA GLU A 10 20.86 23.26 15.27
C GLU A 10 20.82 22.44 13.98
N GLN A 11 21.94 21.79 13.69
CA GLN A 11 22.04 20.83 12.61
C GLN A 11 21.12 19.66 12.98
N PRO A 12 20.12 19.29 12.15
CA PRO A 12 19.16 18.26 12.51
C PRO A 12 19.93 16.99 12.88
N ALA A 13 19.67 16.48 14.09
CA ALA A 13 20.35 15.33 14.64
C ALA A 13 20.34 14.19 13.62
N ARG A 14 21.52 13.81 13.11
CA ARG A 14 21.63 12.75 12.10
C ARG A 14 21.11 11.45 12.69
N VAL A 15 20.02 10.92 12.12
CA VAL A 15 19.39 9.66 12.52
C VAL A 15 20.44 8.56 12.71
N GLY A 16 20.36 7.79 13.78
CA GLY A 16 21.32 6.73 14.09
C GLY A 16 21.19 5.54 13.13
N LEU A 17 22.31 4.91 12.71
CA LEU A 17 22.24 3.69 11.88
C LEU A 17 21.52 2.54 12.59
N VAL A 18 21.72 2.41 13.91
CA VAL A 18 21.03 1.40 14.73
C VAL A 18 19.52 1.67 14.75
N GLU A 19 19.13 2.94 14.77
CA GLU A 19 17.72 3.33 14.75
C GLU A 19 17.06 3.00 13.40
N ILE A 20 17.75 3.28 12.30
CA ILE A 20 17.34 2.87 10.95
C ILE A 20 17.19 1.35 10.90
N PHE A 21 18.22 0.61 11.32
CA PHE A 21 18.21 -0.85 11.32
C PHE A 21 17.02 -1.41 12.10
N MET A 22 16.84 -0.99 13.36
CA MET A 22 15.78 -1.50 14.23
C MET A 22 14.39 -1.16 13.70
N THR A 23 14.21 0.03 13.12
CA THR A 23 12.93 0.44 12.54
C THR A 23 12.56 -0.48 11.38
N PHE A 24 13.47 -0.68 10.43
CA PHE A 24 13.22 -1.58 9.29
C PHE A 24 13.17 -3.06 9.70
N LEU A 25 13.90 -3.47 10.74
CA LEU A 25 13.82 -4.81 11.32
C LEU A 25 12.44 -5.10 11.89
N VAL A 26 11.88 -4.18 12.68
CA VAL A 26 10.53 -4.34 13.24
C VAL A 26 9.49 -4.34 12.14
N ILE A 27 9.59 -3.43 11.15
CA ILE A 27 8.69 -3.41 10.00
C ILE A 27 8.78 -4.73 9.23
N GLY A 28 9.99 -5.21 8.91
CA GLY A 28 10.20 -6.46 8.19
C GLY A 28 9.75 -7.72 8.96
N ALA A 29 9.83 -7.70 10.30
CA ALA A 29 9.40 -8.81 11.15
C ALA A 29 7.89 -8.84 11.40
N THR A 30 7.22 -7.69 11.37
CA THR A 30 5.79 -7.56 11.75
C THR A 30 4.86 -7.37 10.55
N SER A 31 5.39 -6.97 9.40
CA SER A 31 4.58 -6.74 8.21
C SER A 31 4.31 -8.04 7.46
N PHE A 32 3.07 -8.51 7.51
CA PHE A 32 2.59 -9.62 6.70
C PHE A 32 1.64 -9.13 5.59
N GLY A 33 1.91 -9.50 4.35
CA GLY A 33 1.04 -9.24 3.20
C GLY A 33 0.97 -7.77 2.74
N GLY A 34 -0.17 -7.36 2.19
CA GLY A 34 -0.39 -6.05 1.56
C GLY A 34 -0.43 -4.84 2.52
N GLY A 35 -0.37 -5.06 3.84
CA GLY A 35 -0.38 -4.00 4.85
C GLY A 35 0.96 -3.28 5.05
N VAL A 36 2.04 -3.75 4.43
CA VAL A 36 3.41 -3.24 4.68
C VAL A 36 3.56 -1.73 4.40
N VAL A 37 2.81 -1.20 3.42
CA VAL A 37 2.82 0.23 3.09
C VAL A 37 2.22 1.06 4.24
N ALA A 38 1.19 0.54 4.92
CA ALA A 38 0.60 1.21 6.08
C ALA A 38 1.57 1.21 7.28
N TYR A 39 2.29 0.10 7.51
CA TYR A 39 3.34 0.04 8.53
C TYR A 39 4.48 1.01 8.23
N LEU A 40 4.95 1.04 6.99
CA LEU A 40 5.97 2.00 6.53
C LEU A 40 5.49 3.44 6.74
N ARG A 41 4.28 3.79 6.33
CA ARG A 41 3.73 5.14 6.53
C ARG A 41 3.63 5.49 8.01
N ASN A 42 3.07 4.59 8.82
CA ASN A 42 2.92 4.83 10.24
C ASN A 42 4.27 5.02 10.94
N SER A 43 5.25 4.17 10.68
CA SER A 43 6.56 4.28 11.31
C SER A 43 7.38 5.46 10.79
N LEU A 44 7.43 5.67 9.47
CA LEU A 44 8.32 6.66 8.85
C LEU A 44 7.76 8.09 8.91
N VAL A 45 6.43 8.25 8.78
CA VAL A 45 5.76 9.56 8.78
C VAL A 45 5.22 9.89 10.15
N LEU A 46 4.34 9.05 10.71
CA LEU A 46 3.59 9.40 11.93
C LEU A 46 4.41 9.28 13.21
N GLN A 47 5.17 8.19 13.38
CA GLN A 47 5.92 7.95 14.62
C GLN A 47 7.29 8.64 14.62
N LYS A 48 8.05 8.52 13.52
CA LYS A 48 9.43 9.02 13.45
C LYS A 48 9.57 10.40 12.82
N GLY A 49 8.61 10.83 12.00
CA GLY A 49 8.70 12.11 11.29
C GLY A 49 9.91 12.22 10.36
N TRP A 50 10.44 11.09 9.86
CA TRP A 50 11.58 11.06 8.95
C TRP A 50 11.22 11.53 7.54
N LEU A 51 9.97 11.32 7.14
CA LEU A 51 9.39 11.82 5.90
C LEU A 51 8.07 12.53 6.20
N ASP A 52 7.75 13.53 5.37
CA ASP A 52 6.39 14.03 5.24
C ASP A 52 5.57 13.12 4.29
N GLU A 53 4.27 13.37 4.21
CA GLU A 53 3.35 12.58 3.38
C GLU A 53 3.75 12.62 1.90
N GLU A 54 4.13 13.79 1.38
CA GLU A 54 4.50 13.98 -0.03
C GLU A 54 5.77 13.21 -0.40
N ARG A 55 6.81 13.28 0.43
CA ARG A 55 8.07 12.55 0.22
C ARG A 55 7.89 11.06 0.37
N PHE A 56 6.98 10.62 1.24
CA PHE A 56 6.60 9.22 1.37
C PHE A 56 5.91 8.71 0.10
N LEU A 57 4.90 9.43 -0.40
CA LEU A 57 4.20 9.07 -1.64
C LEU A 57 5.15 9.08 -2.84
N SER A 58 5.98 10.10 -2.97
CA SER A 58 6.98 10.18 -4.05
C SER A 58 7.97 9.01 -4.00
N ALA A 59 8.40 8.59 -2.80
CA ALA A 59 9.27 7.43 -2.65
C ALA A 59 8.52 6.12 -2.98
N LEU A 60 7.25 6.02 -2.61
CA LEU A 60 6.40 4.87 -2.88
C LEU A 60 6.18 4.68 -4.39
N GLU A 61 5.94 5.78 -5.11
CA GLU A 61 5.81 5.76 -6.57
C GLU A 61 7.09 5.23 -7.21
N ILE A 62 8.26 5.76 -6.83
CA ILE A 62 9.55 5.26 -7.32
C ILE A 62 9.70 3.77 -6.98
N ALA A 63 9.40 3.36 -5.75
CA ALA A 63 9.50 1.98 -5.32
C ALA A 63 8.62 1.02 -6.12
N GLN A 64 7.43 1.47 -6.56
CA GLN A 64 6.48 0.71 -7.38
C GLN A 64 6.90 0.62 -8.86
N THR A 65 7.66 1.60 -9.36
CA THR A 65 8.23 1.53 -10.73
C THR A 65 9.40 0.57 -10.83
N LEU A 66 10.13 0.37 -9.73
CA LEU A 66 11.27 -0.54 -9.68
C LEU A 66 10.79 -2.00 -9.61
N PRO A 67 11.45 -2.92 -10.34
CA PRO A 67 11.13 -4.34 -10.20
C PRO A 67 11.49 -4.82 -8.80
N GLY A 68 10.66 -5.69 -8.22
CA GLY A 68 10.93 -6.36 -6.94
C GLY A 68 9.91 -6.05 -5.86
N LEU A 69 10.34 -6.19 -4.61
CA LEU A 69 9.48 -5.98 -3.44
C LEU A 69 9.43 -4.48 -3.09
N ASN A 70 8.25 -3.87 -3.25
CA ASN A 70 8.04 -2.44 -2.97
C ASN A 70 8.55 -2.02 -1.59
N ALA A 71 8.38 -2.85 -0.56
CA ALA A 71 8.84 -2.54 0.80
C ALA A 71 10.36 -2.48 0.94
N THR A 72 11.08 -3.35 0.23
CA THR A 72 12.55 -3.37 0.19
C THR A 72 13.08 -2.19 -0.62
N ASN A 73 12.44 -1.87 -1.75
CA ASN A 73 12.78 -0.67 -2.51
C ASN A 73 12.59 0.60 -1.65
N MET A 74 11.49 0.67 -0.89
CA MET A 74 11.26 1.74 0.07
C MET A 74 12.33 1.83 1.15
N SER A 75 12.78 0.70 1.72
CA SER A 75 13.82 0.74 2.75
C SER A 75 15.15 1.27 2.21
N VAL A 76 15.52 0.90 0.98
CA VAL A 76 16.72 1.42 0.31
C VAL A 76 16.60 2.93 0.05
N ILE A 77 15.52 3.39 -0.56
CA ILE A 77 15.30 4.81 -0.88
C ILE A 77 15.31 5.67 0.38
N VAL A 78 14.58 5.23 1.42
CA VAL A 78 14.48 5.97 2.68
C VAL A 78 15.81 5.92 3.44
N GLY A 79 16.47 4.76 3.49
CA GLY A 79 17.78 4.62 4.10
C GLY A 79 18.83 5.52 3.44
N ASP A 80 18.81 5.63 2.11
CA ASP A 80 19.68 6.53 1.36
C ASP A 80 19.43 8.00 1.70
N ARG A 81 18.16 8.41 1.78
CA ARG A 81 17.82 9.79 2.17
C ARG A 81 18.25 10.14 3.59
N LEU A 82 18.29 9.17 4.51
CA LEU A 82 18.61 9.42 5.92
C LEU A 82 20.13 9.44 6.19
N ARG A 83 20.89 8.53 5.58
CA ARG A 83 22.34 8.40 5.83
C ARG A 83 23.19 8.05 4.60
N GLY A 84 22.67 8.32 3.40
CA GLY A 84 23.33 7.98 2.14
C GLY A 84 23.45 6.47 1.95
N PRO A 85 24.45 6.01 1.16
CA PRO A 85 24.58 4.60 0.77
C PRO A 85 24.67 3.62 1.94
N VAL A 86 25.29 4.05 3.05
CA VAL A 86 25.39 3.24 4.27
C VAL A 86 24.02 3.07 4.92
N GLY A 87 23.22 4.14 4.97
CA GLY A 87 21.84 4.06 5.46
C GLY A 87 20.97 3.15 4.60
N ALA A 88 21.15 3.19 3.29
CA ALA A 88 20.45 2.32 2.33
C ALA A 88 20.73 0.83 2.59
N PHE A 89 22.01 0.47 2.74
CA PHE A 89 22.42 -0.91 3.01
C PHE A 89 21.90 -1.42 4.37
N ILE A 90 21.96 -0.58 5.41
CA ILE A 90 21.50 -0.93 6.75
C ILE A 90 19.97 -1.08 6.80
N ALA A 91 19.23 -0.19 6.12
CA ALA A 91 17.78 -0.30 6.00
C ALA A 91 17.34 -1.55 5.20
N PHE A 92 18.06 -1.88 4.13
CA PHE A 92 17.85 -3.10 3.35
C PHE A 92 18.06 -4.36 4.20
N LEU A 93 19.16 -4.41 4.96
CA LEU A 93 19.45 -5.51 5.88
C LEU A 93 18.37 -5.64 6.95
N GLY A 94 18.00 -4.54 7.62
CA GLY A 94 16.93 -4.54 8.61
C GLY A 94 15.63 -5.09 8.03
N MET A 95 15.24 -4.64 6.84
CA MET A 95 14.00 -5.08 6.19
C MET A 95 14.00 -6.57 5.79
N THR A 96 15.14 -7.11 5.36
CA THR A 96 15.23 -8.45 4.73
C THR A 96 15.64 -9.53 5.72
N LEU A 97 16.42 -9.19 6.75
CA LEU A 97 16.95 -10.15 7.72
C LEU A 97 15.89 -11.00 8.44
N PRO A 98 14.73 -10.47 8.88
CA PRO A 98 13.75 -11.27 9.60
C PRO A 98 13.24 -12.45 8.76
N GLY A 99 12.85 -12.16 7.51
CA GLY A 99 12.38 -13.19 6.57
C GLY A 99 13.48 -14.17 6.19
N ALA A 100 14.68 -13.67 5.87
CA ALA A 100 15.82 -14.51 5.52
C ALA A 100 16.22 -15.45 6.66
N THR A 101 16.25 -14.94 7.90
CA THR A 101 16.57 -15.74 9.09
C THR A 101 15.51 -16.80 9.34
N LEU A 102 14.22 -16.45 9.23
CA LEU A 102 13.12 -17.39 9.42
C LEU A 102 13.20 -18.55 8.40
N VAL A 103 13.40 -18.25 7.13
CA VAL A 103 13.52 -19.27 6.07
C VAL A 103 14.76 -20.14 6.29
N MET A 104 15.90 -19.55 6.67
CA MET A 104 17.12 -20.30 6.96
C MET A 104 16.92 -21.27 8.14
N VAL A 105 16.34 -20.80 9.24
CA VAL A 105 16.08 -21.63 10.43
C VAL A 105 15.13 -22.78 10.09
N LEU A 106 14.05 -22.51 9.36
CA LEU A 106 13.12 -23.55 8.92
C LEU A 106 13.78 -24.53 7.96
N GLY A 107 14.65 -24.06 7.06
CA GLY A 107 15.41 -24.91 6.13
C GLY A 107 16.37 -25.86 6.85
N VAL A 108 17.12 -25.36 7.84
CA VAL A 108 18.01 -26.19 8.68
C VAL A 108 17.21 -27.22 9.47
N LEU A 109 16.10 -26.80 10.09
CA LEU A 109 15.24 -27.70 10.86
C LEU A 109 14.63 -28.80 9.99
N TYR A 110 14.21 -28.44 8.77
CA TYR A 110 13.72 -29.39 7.77
C TYR A 110 14.81 -30.38 7.35
N ALA A 111 16.01 -29.91 7.03
CA ALA A 111 17.11 -30.79 6.63
C ALA A 111 17.41 -31.84 7.71
N ALA A 112 17.41 -31.43 8.99
CA ALA A 112 17.64 -32.31 10.13
C ALA A 112 16.53 -33.36 10.36
N HIS A 113 15.27 -33.04 10.04
CA HIS A 113 14.10 -33.91 10.33
C HIS A 113 13.35 -34.38 9.08
N SER A 114 13.96 -34.27 7.90
CA SER A 114 13.35 -34.58 6.60
C SER A 114 12.84 -36.02 6.48
N HIS A 115 13.42 -36.96 7.24
CA HIS A 115 13.01 -38.37 7.28
C HIS A 115 11.69 -38.60 8.04
N ASN A 116 11.24 -37.64 8.85
CA ASN A 116 10.00 -37.77 9.60
C ASN A 116 8.79 -37.41 8.71
N PRO A 117 7.85 -38.34 8.46
CA PRO A 117 6.68 -38.08 7.62
C PRO A 117 5.79 -36.95 8.16
N ALA A 118 5.77 -36.72 9.48
CA ALA A 118 5.01 -35.61 10.07
C ALA A 118 5.54 -34.23 9.64
N VAL A 119 6.85 -34.08 9.47
CA VAL A 119 7.47 -32.81 9.04
C VAL A 119 7.11 -32.51 7.59
N ASN A 120 7.16 -33.51 6.71
CA ASN A 120 6.73 -33.36 5.32
C ASN A 120 5.23 -33.04 5.23
N ALA A 121 4.39 -33.71 6.02
CA ALA A 121 2.96 -33.42 6.08
C ALA A 121 2.68 -32.00 6.57
N ALA A 122 3.43 -31.50 7.57
CA ALA A 122 3.32 -30.13 8.05
C ALA A 122 3.67 -29.11 6.95
N LEU A 123 4.74 -29.34 6.16
CA LEU A 123 5.09 -28.46 5.04
C LEU A 123 4.03 -28.44 3.93
N VAL A 124 3.45 -29.60 3.61
CA VAL A 124 2.30 -29.67 2.69
C VAL A 124 1.12 -28.88 3.24
N GLY A 125 0.86 -28.98 4.55
CA GLY A 125 -0.16 -28.19 5.24
C GLY A 125 0.08 -26.68 5.15
N VAL A 126 1.32 -26.23 5.36
CA VAL A 126 1.71 -24.81 5.19
C VAL A 126 1.51 -24.35 3.75
N GLY A 127 1.85 -25.19 2.77
CA GLY A 127 1.59 -24.92 1.35
C GLY A 127 0.09 -24.76 1.06
N ALA A 128 -0.73 -25.70 1.54
CA ALA A 128 -2.19 -25.64 1.40
C ALA A 128 -2.79 -24.41 2.10
N ALA A 129 -2.33 -24.07 3.30
CA ALA A 129 -2.75 -22.88 4.03
C ALA A 129 -2.38 -21.59 3.28
N SER A 130 -1.21 -21.53 2.66
CA SER A 130 -0.76 -20.39 1.85
C SER A 130 -1.65 -20.17 0.63
N VAL A 131 -2.02 -21.25 -0.08
CA VAL A 131 -2.97 -21.19 -1.21
C VAL A 131 -4.35 -20.75 -0.74
N GLY A 132 -4.83 -21.28 0.40
CA GLY A 132 -6.10 -20.88 0.99
C GLY A 132 -6.13 -19.39 1.37
N MET A 133 -5.08 -18.89 2.00
CA MET A 133 -4.94 -17.48 2.36
C MET A 133 -4.89 -16.57 1.12
N LEU A 134 -4.10 -16.92 0.11
CA LEU A 134 -4.04 -16.17 -1.15
C LEU A 134 -5.41 -16.12 -1.84
N SER A 135 -6.12 -17.25 -1.85
CA SER A 135 -7.48 -17.34 -2.40
C SER A 135 -8.45 -16.46 -1.62
N ALA A 136 -8.41 -16.48 -0.29
CA ALA A 136 -9.27 -15.66 0.56
C ALA A 136 -9.05 -14.15 0.33
N VAL A 137 -7.80 -13.71 0.27
CA VAL A 137 -7.45 -12.30 -0.01
C VAL A 137 -7.90 -11.90 -1.41
N THR A 138 -7.66 -12.76 -2.41
CA THR A 138 -8.08 -12.53 -3.80
C THR A 138 -9.59 -12.37 -3.90
N LEU A 139 -10.35 -13.25 -3.24
CA LEU A 139 -11.81 -13.15 -3.19
C LEU A 139 -12.28 -11.91 -2.42
N GLN A 140 -11.62 -11.55 -1.32
CA GLN A 140 -11.97 -10.38 -0.52
C GLN A 140 -11.83 -9.07 -1.32
N ILE A 141 -10.72 -8.94 -2.07
CA ILE A 141 -10.47 -7.78 -2.94
C ILE A 141 -11.38 -7.83 -4.15
N GLY A 142 -11.47 -8.98 -4.80
CA GLY A 142 -12.24 -9.19 -6.02
C GLY A 142 -13.74 -8.94 -5.85
N ARG A 143 -14.35 -9.38 -4.74
CA ARG A 143 -15.78 -9.17 -4.45
C ARG A 143 -16.19 -7.69 -4.42
N LYS A 144 -15.26 -6.77 -4.14
CA LYS A 144 -15.52 -5.33 -4.18
C LYS A 144 -15.52 -4.76 -5.61
N GLN A 145 -14.94 -5.47 -6.56
CA GLN A 145 -14.83 -5.05 -7.96
C GLN A 145 -15.78 -5.80 -8.91
N PHE A 146 -16.16 -7.04 -8.59
CA PHE A 146 -17.00 -7.86 -9.46
C PHE A 146 -18.49 -7.59 -9.20
N GLY A 147 -19.07 -6.68 -9.98
CA GLY A 147 -20.49 -6.32 -9.92
C GLY A 147 -21.35 -7.00 -10.99
N SER A 148 -20.75 -7.56 -12.05
CA SER A 148 -21.46 -8.04 -13.23
C SER A 148 -21.26 -9.54 -13.48
N LEU A 149 -22.27 -10.18 -14.08
CA LEU A 149 -22.19 -11.57 -14.58
C LEU A 149 -21.04 -11.75 -15.60
N ILE A 150 -20.65 -10.67 -16.27
CA ILE A 150 -19.53 -10.65 -17.23
C ILE A 150 -18.20 -10.89 -16.51
N ASP A 151 -18.02 -10.34 -15.29
CA ASP A 151 -16.79 -10.52 -14.50
C ASP A 151 -16.55 -11.97 -14.14
N VAL A 152 -17.61 -12.62 -13.64
CA VAL A 152 -17.58 -14.03 -13.23
C VAL A 152 -17.28 -14.93 -14.45
N THR A 153 -17.88 -14.62 -15.60
CA THR A 153 -17.64 -15.37 -16.84
C THR A 153 -16.19 -15.25 -17.30
N ILE A 154 -15.61 -14.04 -17.27
CA ILE A 154 -14.21 -13.81 -17.65
C ILE A 154 -13.26 -14.55 -16.69
N ILE A 155 -13.53 -14.53 -15.38
CA ILE A 155 -12.74 -15.25 -14.38
C ILE A 155 -12.77 -16.76 -14.64
N ILE A 156 -13.96 -17.34 -14.82
CA ILE A 156 -14.13 -18.78 -15.08
C ILE A 156 -13.43 -19.16 -16.40
N ALA A 157 -13.61 -18.37 -17.45
CA ALA A 157 -12.94 -18.59 -18.73
C ALA A 157 -11.41 -18.55 -18.59
N THR A 158 -10.88 -17.57 -17.87
CA THR A 158 -9.43 -17.44 -17.62
C THR A 158 -8.89 -18.66 -16.86
N ILE A 159 -9.58 -19.08 -15.80
CA ILE A 159 -9.19 -20.26 -15.01
C ILE A 159 -9.24 -21.52 -15.88
N ALA A 160 -10.28 -21.69 -16.70
CA ALA A 160 -10.42 -22.84 -17.59
C ALA A 160 -9.32 -22.88 -18.66
N LEU A 161 -9.01 -21.75 -19.32
CA LEU A 161 -7.94 -21.67 -20.31
C LEU A 161 -6.56 -21.98 -19.73
N VAL A 162 -6.26 -21.48 -18.53
CA VAL A 162 -4.96 -21.71 -17.88
C VAL A 162 -4.87 -23.13 -17.30
N SER A 163 -5.90 -23.60 -16.61
CA SER A 163 -5.87 -24.86 -15.86
C SER A 163 -6.09 -26.09 -16.75
N TYR A 164 -7.07 -26.03 -17.65
CA TYR A 164 -7.44 -27.18 -18.48
C TYR A 164 -6.62 -27.24 -19.78
N PHE A 165 -6.49 -26.11 -20.49
CA PHE A 165 -5.77 -26.05 -21.77
C PHE A 165 -4.27 -25.82 -21.61
N ARG A 166 -3.78 -25.57 -20.39
CA ARG A 166 -2.36 -25.30 -20.06
C ARG A 166 -1.70 -24.27 -20.98
N LEU A 167 -2.49 -23.30 -21.46
CA LEU A 167 -1.99 -22.23 -22.30
C LEU A 167 -1.06 -21.34 -21.46
N SER A 168 -0.01 -20.82 -22.10
CA SER A 168 0.89 -19.89 -21.41
C SER A 168 0.12 -18.67 -20.93
N LEU A 169 0.47 -18.17 -19.73
CA LEU A 169 -0.16 -16.98 -19.15
C LEU A 169 -0.13 -15.80 -20.13
N LEU A 170 0.94 -15.70 -20.94
CA LEU A 170 1.08 -14.69 -21.98
C LEU A 170 -0.04 -14.81 -23.03
N VAL A 171 -0.31 -16.01 -23.55
CA VAL A 171 -1.38 -16.22 -24.55
C VAL A 171 -2.76 -15.88 -23.98
N VAL A 172 -3.02 -16.26 -22.73
CA VAL A 172 -4.29 -15.92 -22.07
C VAL A 172 -4.42 -14.42 -21.85
N LEU A 173 -3.34 -13.74 -21.46
CA LEU A 173 -3.32 -12.29 -21.30
C LEU A 173 -3.58 -11.57 -22.63
N PHE A 174 -2.95 -12.01 -23.72
CA PHE A 174 -3.12 -11.41 -25.05
C PHE A 174 -4.47 -11.71 -25.71
N THR A 175 -5.21 -12.73 -25.24
CA THR A 175 -6.53 -13.06 -25.80
C THR A 175 -7.66 -12.51 -24.92
N VAL A 176 -7.68 -12.87 -23.64
CA VAL A 176 -8.75 -12.49 -22.70
C VAL A 176 -8.64 -11.01 -22.30
N GLY A 177 -7.42 -10.47 -22.19
CA GLY A 177 -7.18 -9.06 -21.84
C GLY A 177 -7.88 -8.08 -22.79
N PRO A 178 -7.64 -8.16 -24.12
CA PRO A 178 -8.32 -7.30 -25.09
C PRO A 178 -9.84 -7.47 -25.12
N VAL A 179 -10.34 -8.71 -24.96
CA VAL A 179 -11.79 -8.98 -24.89
C VAL A 179 -12.41 -8.33 -23.67
N ALA A 180 -11.77 -8.44 -22.50
CA ALA A 180 -12.21 -7.80 -21.28
C ALA A 180 -12.21 -6.27 -21.42
N VAL A 181 -11.14 -5.68 -21.97
CA VAL A 181 -11.03 -4.23 -22.22
C VAL A 181 -12.10 -3.76 -23.19
N PHE A 182 -12.39 -4.53 -24.25
CA PHE A 182 -13.43 -4.18 -25.22
C PHE A 182 -14.83 -4.19 -24.60
N LEU A 183 -15.14 -5.19 -23.76
CA LEU A 183 -16.42 -5.32 -23.05
C LEU A 183 -16.60 -4.25 -21.97
N TYR A 184 -15.51 -3.83 -21.32
CA TYR A 184 -15.49 -2.79 -20.28
C TYR A 184 -15.15 -1.39 -20.79
N ARG A 185 -15.16 -1.17 -22.12
CA ARG A 185 -15.03 0.19 -22.67
C ARG A 185 -16.08 1.09 -22.02
N PRO A 186 -15.68 2.25 -21.43
CA PRO A 186 -16.62 3.20 -20.89
C PRO A 186 -17.62 3.54 -21.99
N LYS A 187 -18.88 3.12 -21.82
CA LYS A 187 -19.95 3.65 -22.66
C LYS A 187 -19.95 5.14 -22.38
N ALA A 188 -19.70 5.96 -23.40
CA ALA A 188 -19.81 7.40 -23.29
C ALA A 188 -21.15 7.68 -22.61
N SER A 189 -21.10 8.17 -21.36
CA SER A 189 -22.27 8.69 -20.69
C SER A 189 -22.73 9.82 -21.59
N THR A 190 -23.80 9.57 -22.34
CA THR A 190 -24.44 10.56 -23.18
C THR A 190 -24.71 11.74 -22.27
N SER A 191 -23.95 12.81 -22.48
CA SER A 191 -24.18 14.12 -21.91
C SER A 191 -25.60 14.52 -22.29
N SER A 192 -26.56 14.24 -21.41
CA SER A 192 -27.86 14.89 -21.45
C SER A 192 -27.65 16.30 -20.94
N THR A 193 -27.25 17.16 -21.88
CA THR A 193 -27.39 18.61 -21.82
C THR A 193 -28.85 18.93 -21.49
N ALA A 194 -29.10 19.18 -20.20
CA ALA A 194 -30.17 20.04 -19.74
C ALA A 194 -29.54 21.03 -18.75
N ALA A 195 -28.82 22.02 -19.28
CA ALA A 195 -28.62 23.27 -18.57
C ALA A 195 -29.90 24.11 -18.73
N PRO A 196 -30.53 24.53 -17.62
CA PRO A 196 -31.10 25.87 -17.55
C PRO A 196 -30.81 26.55 -16.19
N PRO A 197 -30.92 27.89 -16.08
CA PRO A 197 -29.88 28.89 -16.31
C PRO A 197 -29.25 29.41 -15.01
N LEU A 198 -28.03 29.97 -15.13
CA LEU A 198 -27.29 30.71 -14.10
C LEU A 198 -27.94 32.07 -13.74
N HIS A 199 -29.21 32.08 -13.33
CA HIS A 199 -29.84 33.29 -12.80
C HIS A 199 -30.68 33.02 -11.56
N GLN A 200 -30.03 32.52 -10.49
CA GLN A 200 -30.40 32.80 -9.10
C GLN A 200 -29.11 32.92 -8.26
N ALA A 201 -28.28 33.90 -8.63
CA ALA A 201 -27.39 34.51 -7.67
C ALA A 201 -28.21 35.54 -6.88
N GLU A 202 -28.74 35.13 -5.72
CA GLU A 202 -29.09 36.09 -4.67
C GLU A 202 -28.77 35.49 -3.28
N PRO A 203 -27.98 36.19 -2.45
CA PRO A 203 -27.51 35.69 -1.17
C PRO A 203 -28.58 35.89 -0.08
N GLN A 204 -29.31 34.83 0.29
CA GLN A 204 -30.16 34.82 1.49
C GLN A 204 -29.32 34.60 2.77
N SER A 205 -28.34 35.46 3.02
CA SER A 205 -27.50 35.44 4.23
C SER A 205 -27.71 36.62 5.19
N SER A 206 -28.78 37.41 5.10
CA SER A 206 -28.85 38.66 5.89
C SER A 206 -30.21 39.06 6.48
N SER A 207 -31.30 38.29 6.31
CA SER A 207 -32.62 38.69 6.85
C SER A 207 -33.10 37.88 8.07
N THR A 208 -32.63 36.65 8.26
CA THR A 208 -33.08 35.80 9.38
C THR A 208 -32.38 36.14 10.70
N ALA A 209 -31.09 36.51 10.66
CA ALA A 209 -30.31 36.86 11.85
C ALA A 209 -30.72 38.22 12.49
N ALA A 210 -31.25 39.16 11.69
CA ALA A 210 -31.73 40.45 12.20
C ALA A 210 -33.12 40.36 12.86
N ARG A 211 -33.92 39.34 12.55
CA ARG A 211 -35.26 39.12 13.13
C ARG A 211 -35.23 38.41 14.49
N GLU A 212 -34.18 37.63 14.78
CA GLU A 212 -34.00 37.00 16.10
C GLU A 212 -33.41 37.96 17.15
N ALA A 213 -32.54 38.89 16.74
CA ALA A 213 -31.97 39.88 17.66
C ALA A 213 -32.99 40.93 18.13
N SER A 214 -34.03 41.24 17.34
CA SER A 214 -35.10 42.18 17.73
C SER A 214 -36.19 41.54 18.60
N ARG A 215 -36.22 40.22 18.77
CA ARG A 215 -37.25 39.50 19.54
C ARG A 215 -36.82 39.18 20.98
N ALA A 216 -35.55 39.44 21.33
CA ALA A 216 -34.98 39.21 22.65
C ALA A 216 -34.88 40.49 23.52
N THR A 217 -35.40 41.64 23.06
CA THR A 217 -35.29 42.93 23.77
C THR A 217 -36.64 43.66 23.93
N GLY A 218 -37.75 42.92 23.98
CA GLY A 218 -39.10 43.46 24.13
C GLY A 218 -39.90 42.73 25.21
N HIS A 219 -39.33 42.63 26.41
CA HIS A 219 -40.09 42.48 27.65
C HIS A 219 -40.30 43.88 28.21
N GLU A 220 -41.49 44.44 28.01
CA GLU A 220 -42.34 45.11 29.02
C GLU A 220 -43.80 44.94 28.59
#